data_AF-A0A4S4KPT5-F1
#
_entry.id   AF-A0A4S4KPT5-F1
#
_cell.length_a   1.000
_cell.length_b   1.000
_cell.length_c   1.000
_cell.angle_alpha   90.00
_cell.angle_beta   90.00
_cell.angle_gamma   90.00
#
_symmetry.space_group_name_H-M   'P 1'
#
loop_
_entity.id
_entity.type
_entity.pdbx_description
1 polymer ?
#
loop_
_entity_poly.entity_id
_entity_poly.type
_entity_poly.pdbx_seq_one_letter_code
_entity_poly.pdbx_strand_id
1 'polypeptide(L)'
;MFKYVKMRALVQSQRFMVFTIVDALVARQRDALRNMDREFLDGYIALAEGEKDPRNLLLAFAIARVLLIEFDVTHHVEHLFNITFCYFPITFRPPPDDPYGITTEDLKKALRDCLSATPAFGLLAVPLFLEKLTAGSPVTKRDTLQTLRICFPIYGALVARNNAKKLWNAFKLEIFQPTDIETENLALKATQVLIQTIYSATDVVSKDEEIEGLAKDACEECIRILKEPEKSQAKPAIKVLSAFVSTTPSVSKFTLAQAIPHLVGIFLNRDEVQNRAPTLQLLSDLVEAARDSKLDDSNPEEIPLAPYKDEVLGAFTVGLKNTSTCVHAIAGLNGLVSTPGLLTDEELGFVVHNLNEVLTGGAAEENEDVSDAIINLLTNISSSAPRHVSQTTLPLLFNSLPDRAPPREAEPDRLKYWRTLSFFEAIMPPTGSLRDASCQTINQAGSRVFRDQG
;
A
#
# COMPACT_ATOMS: atom_id res chain seq x y z
N MET A 1 25.16 -7.52 -42.91
CA MET A 1 23.79 -6.96 -42.81
C MET A 1 23.82 -5.44 -42.62
N PHE A 2 24.42 -4.94 -41.53
CA PHE A 2 24.42 -3.51 -41.16
C PHE A 2 24.99 -2.55 -42.22
N LYS A 3 25.96 -3.01 -43.03
CA LYS A 3 26.53 -2.21 -44.14
C LYS A 3 25.55 -1.94 -45.29
N TYR A 4 24.58 -2.81 -45.52
CA TYR A 4 23.76 -2.81 -46.76
C TYR A 4 22.28 -2.49 -46.52
N VAL A 5 21.76 -2.76 -45.31
CA VAL A 5 20.37 -2.49 -44.96
C VAL A 5 20.21 -1.03 -44.58
N LYS A 6 19.39 -0.27 -45.31
CA LYS A 6 19.08 1.13 -45.03
C LYS A 6 17.65 1.26 -44.53
N MET A 7 17.44 1.21 -43.20
CA MET A 7 16.11 1.17 -42.58
C MET A 7 15.17 2.29 -43.05
N ARG A 8 15.68 3.52 -43.21
CA ARG A 8 14.89 4.67 -43.68
C ARG A 8 14.34 4.51 -45.11
N ALA A 9 14.93 3.64 -45.93
CA ALA A 9 14.47 3.36 -47.29
C ALA A 9 13.45 2.21 -47.37
N LEU A 10 13.23 1.48 -46.27
CA LEU A 10 12.35 0.32 -46.22
C LEU A 10 10.95 0.69 -45.72
N VAL A 11 9.94 0.03 -46.30
CA VAL A 11 8.56 0.13 -45.78
C VAL A 11 8.41 -0.58 -44.43
N GLN A 12 7.37 -0.26 -43.67
CA GLN A 12 7.16 -0.75 -42.30
C GLN A 12 7.26 -2.28 -42.17
N SER A 13 6.68 -3.04 -43.10
CA SER A 13 6.70 -4.50 -43.10
C SER A 13 8.08 -5.08 -43.41
N GLN A 14 8.88 -4.40 -44.24
CA GLN A 14 10.27 -4.80 -44.50
C GLN A 14 11.16 -4.52 -43.28
N ARG A 15 10.94 -3.38 -42.59
CA ARG A 15 11.63 -3.10 -41.31
C ARG A 15 11.28 -4.13 -40.25
N PHE A 16 10.01 -4.56 -40.17
CA PHE A 16 9.58 -5.66 -39.29
C PHE A 16 10.36 -6.95 -39.57
N MET A 17 10.52 -7.32 -40.85
CA MET A 17 11.31 -8.50 -41.23
C MET A 17 12.77 -8.37 -40.82
N VAL A 18 13.36 -7.18 -40.94
CA VAL A 18 14.74 -6.92 -40.49
C VAL A 18 14.85 -7.12 -38.97
N PHE A 19 13.95 -6.55 -38.18
CA PHE A 19 13.94 -6.78 -36.72
C PHE A 19 13.73 -8.25 -36.36
N THR A 20 12.85 -8.96 -37.08
CA THR A 20 12.61 -10.40 -36.87
C THR A 20 13.87 -11.23 -37.14
N ILE A 21 14.66 -10.86 -38.16
CA ILE A 21 15.95 -11.51 -38.44
C ILE A 21 16.95 -11.22 -37.31
N VAL A 22 17.05 -9.97 -36.85
CA VAL A 22 17.94 -9.60 -35.74
C VAL A 22 17.55 -10.36 -34.47
N ASP A 23 16.26 -10.40 -34.13
CA ASP A 23 15.73 -11.13 -32.98
C ASP A 23 16.08 -12.62 -33.05
N ALA A 24 15.87 -13.26 -34.21
CA ALA A 24 16.22 -14.65 -34.42
C ALA A 24 17.73 -14.91 -34.27
N LEU A 25 18.59 -13.97 -34.72
CA LEU A 25 20.03 -14.05 -34.54
C LEU A 25 20.43 -13.89 -33.06
N VAL A 26 19.82 -12.94 -32.34
CA VAL A 26 20.04 -12.75 -30.89
C VAL A 26 19.58 -13.96 -30.08
N ALA A 27 18.51 -14.64 -30.52
CA ALA A 27 18.01 -15.86 -29.90
C ALA A 27 18.89 -17.09 -30.17
N ARG A 28 19.43 -17.24 -31.38
CA ARG A 28 20.08 -18.50 -31.83
C ARG A 28 21.59 -18.44 -31.97
N GLN A 29 22.18 -17.26 -32.12
CA GLN A 29 23.60 -17.05 -32.45
C GLN A 29 24.25 -16.03 -31.51
N ARG A 30 23.83 -16.02 -30.25
CA ARG A 30 24.19 -14.98 -29.28
C ARG A 30 25.69 -14.84 -29.05
N ASP A 31 26.40 -15.95 -28.93
CA ASP A 31 27.85 -15.93 -28.70
C ASP A 31 28.61 -15.33 -29.90
N ALA A 32 28.16 -15.64 -31.12
CA ALA A 32 28.72 -15.03 -32.32
C ALA A 32 28.50 -13.51 -32.35
N LEU A 33 27.32 -13.04 -31.96
CA LEU A 33 27.02 -11.61 -31.88
C LEU A 33 27.79 -10.92 -30.76
N ARG A 34 27.97 -11.56 -29.60
CA ARG A 34 28.82 -11.05 -28.51
C ARG A 34 30.29 -10.92 -28.96
N ASN A 35 30.79 -11.85 -29.76
CA ASN A 35 32.14 -11.81 -30.31
C ASN A 35 32.35 -10.70 -31.36
N MET A 36 31.27 -10.19 -31.98
CA MET A 36 31.34 -8.98 -32.82
C MET A 36 31.49 -7.69 -32.00
N ASP A 37 31.23 -7.76 -30.69
CA ASP A 37 31.38 -6.68 -29.72
C ASP A 37 30.71 -5.38 -30.23
N ARG A 38 31.50 -4.31 -30.38
CA ARG A 38 31.03 -2.97 -30.73
C ARG A 38 30.35 -2.91 -32.10
N GLU A 39 30.86 -3.67 -33.08
CA GLU A 39 30.34 -3.61 -34.45
C GLU A 39 28.86 -4.03 -34.50
N PHE A 40 28.47 -5.01 -33.69
CA PHE A 40 27.08 -5.44 -33.60
C PHE A 40 26.21 -4.40 -32.89
N LEU A 41 26.69 -3.83 -31.79
CA LEU A 41 25.94 -2.81 -31.03
C LEU A 41 25.73 -1.53 -31.86
N ASP A 42 26.78 -1.02 -32.51
CA ASP A 42 26.70 0.12 -33.43
C ASP A 42 25.71 -0.16 -34.57
N GLY A 43 25.80 -1.36 -35.15
CA GLY A 43 24.89 -1.81 -36.21
C GLY A 43 23.44 -1.87 -35.76
N TYR A 44 23.18 -2.37 -34.54
CA TYR A 44 21.84 -2.42 -33.96
C TYR A 44 21.29 -1.02 -33.68
N ILE A 45 22.09 -0.15 -33.06
CA ILE A 45 21.69 1.23 -32.73
C ILE A 45 21.29 1.98 -34.00
N ALA A 46 22.11 1.92 -35.05
CA ALA A 46 21.83 2.56 -36.33
C ALA A 46 20.56 1.99 -37.02
N LEU A 47 20.25 0.72 -36.78
CA LEU A 47 19.07 0.04 -37.31
C LEU A 47 17.80 0.44 -36.55
N ALA A 48 17.88 0.54 -35.22
CA ALA A 48 16.74 0.85 -34.37
C ALA A 48 16.38 2.35 -34.34
N GLU A 49 17.32 3.23 -34.67
CA GLU A 49 17.14 4.67 -34.61
C GLU A 49 15.94 5.16 -35.45
N GLY A 50 14.98 5.80 -34.77
CA GLY A 50 13.87 6.51 -35.40
C GLY A 50 12.71 5.62 -35.88
N GLU A 51 12.61 4.38 -35.42
CA GLU A 51 11.43 3.54 -35.69
C GLU A 51 10.15 4.15 -35.08
N LYS A 52 9.02 3.98 -35.76
CA LYS A 52 7.73 4.55 -35.35
C LYS A 52 6.57 3.55 -35.39
N ASP A 53 6.73 2.44 -36.13
CA ASP A 53 5.69 1.42 -36.19
C ASP A 53 5.62 0.65 -34.86
N PRO A 54 4.43 0.53 -34.22
CA PRO A 54 4.31 -0.08 -32.90
C PRO A 54 4.72 -1.56 -32.89
N ARG A 55 4.52 -2.31 -33.98
CA ARG A 55 4.94 -3.72 -34.06
C ARG A 55 6.46 -3.83 -34.07
N ASN A 56 7.10 -2.94 -34.84
CA ASN A 56 8.55 -2.89 -34.92
C ASN A 56 9.17 -2.43 -33.59
N LEU A 57 8.53 -1.48 -32.90
CA LEU A 57 8.98 -1.00 -31.59
C LEU A 57 8.94 -2.10 -30.52
N LEU A 58 7.92 -2.96 -30.52
CA LEU A 58 7.89 -4.10 -29.59
C LEU A 58 9.10 -5.02 -29.78
N LEU A 59 9.45 -5.34 -31.03
CA LEU A 59 10.66 -6.13 -31.31
C LEU A 59 11.94 -5.37 -30.96
N ALA A 60 12.02 -4.09 -31.30
CA ALA A 60 13.18 -3.27 -30.98
C ALA A 60 13.41 -3.18 -29.46
N PHE A 61 12.37 -2.94 -28.66
CA PHE A 61 12.51 -2.93 -27.20
C PHE A 61 12.88 -4.31 -26.64
N ALA A 62 12.32 -5.40 -27.17
CA ALA A 62 12.67 -6.76 -26.76
C ALA A 62 14.14 -7.08 -27.05
N ILE A 63 14.63 -6.75 -28.25
CA ILE A 63 16.04 -6.94 -28.62
C ILE A 63 16.93 -6.07 -27.73
N ALA A 64 16.64 -4.76 -27.64
CA ALA A 64 17.42 -3.83 -26.81
C ALA A 64 17.53 -4.30 -25.36
N ARG A 65 16.43 -4.80 -24.78
CA ARG A 65 16.42 -5.38 -23.43
C ARG A 65 17.40 -6.55 -23.30
N VAL A 66 17.44 -7.47 -24.25
CA VAL A 66 18.42 -8.57 -24.24
C VAL A 66 19.84 -8.01 -24.32
N LEU A 67 20.09 -7.03 -25.20
CA LEU A 67 21.42 -6.42 -25.32
C LEU A 67 21.87 -5.78 -24.01
N LEU A 68 20.99 -5.04 -23.34
CA LEU A 68 21.27 -4.36 -22.08
C LEU A 68 21.57 -5.31 -20.92
N ILE A 69 21.02 -6.53 -20.95
CA ILE A 69 21.24 -7.56 -19.91
C ILE A 69 22.48 -8.41 -20.23
N GLU A 70 22.69 -8.75 -21.49
CA GLU A 70 23.56 -9.85 -21.89
C GLU A 70 24.83 -9.46 -22.66
N PHE A 71 24.98 -8.20 -23.08
CA PHE A 71 26.13 -7.72 -23.84
C PHE A 71 26.91 -6.67 -23.04
N ASP A 72 28.21 -6.51 -23.35
CA ASP A 72 28.99 -5.41 -22.81
C ASP A 72 28.61 -4.08 -23.49
N VAL A 73 27.71 -3.35 -22.83
CA VAL A 73 27.19 -2.07 -23.32
C VAL A 73 27.97 -0.85 -22.81
N THR A 74 29.10 -1.04 -22.11
CA THR A 74 29.82 0.02 -21.38
C THR A 74 30.07 1.27 -22.23
N HIS A 75 30.40 1.11 -23.51
CA HIS A 75 30.72 2.19 -24.44
C HIS A 75 29.51 2.71 -25.24
N HIS A 76 28.33 2.12 -25.07
CA HIS A 76 27.11 2.41 -25.85
C HIS A 76 25.91 2.78 -24.98
N VAL A 77 26.08 2.89 -23.64
CA VAL A 77 25.00 3.15 -22.69
C VAL A 77 24.17 4.37 -23.11
N GLU A 78 24.82 5.49 -23.41
CA GLU A 78 24.12 6.73 -23.78
C GLU A 78 23.35 6.58 -25.10
N HIS A 79 23.94 5.94 -26.12
CA HIS A 79 23.25 5.73 -27.39
C HIS A 79 22.05 4.79 -27.25
N LEU A 80 22.21 3.65 -26.55
CA LEU A 80 21.12 2.71 -26.26
C LEU A 80 20.03 3.37 -25.42
N PHE A 81 20.40 4.22 -24.47
CA PHE A 81 19.46 5.00 -23.69
C PHE A 81 18.70 6.00 -24.57
N ASN A 82 19.38 6.74 -25.44
CA ASN A 82 18.76 7.72 -26.32
C ASN A 82 17.73 7.10 -27.28
N ILE A 83 18.08 5.97 -27.91
CA ILE A 83 17.16 5.28 -28.83
C ILE A 83 16.02 4.54 -28.11
N THR A 84 16.01 4.46 -26.78
CA THR A 84 14.91 3.84 -26.01
C THR A 84 14.09 4.90 -25.28
N PHE A 85 14.73 5.76 -24.48
CA PHE A 85 14.06 6.78 -23.68
C PHE A 85 13.36 7.87 -24.51
N CYS A 86 13.77 8.09 -25.76
CA CYS A 86 13.09 9.05 -26.65
C CYS A 86 11.59 8.77 -26.87
N TYR A 87 11.13 7.54 -26.59
CA TYR A 87 9.73 7.16 -26.66
C TYR A 87 8.94 7.41 -25.36
N PHE A 88 9.59 7.93 -24.30
CA PHE A 88 8.95 8.17 -23.00
C PHE A 88 8.39 9.61 -22.86
N PRO A 89 7.11 9.80 -22.49
CA PRO A 89 6.08 8.78 -22.30
C PRO A 89 5.48 8.31 -23.63
N ILE A 90 4.97 7.08 -23.67
CA ILE A 90 4.26 6.55 -24.84
C ILE A 90 2.91 7.26 -24.97
N THR A 91 2.69 7.93 -26.11
CA THR A 91 1.44 8.63 -26.44
C THR A 91 0.64 7.94 -27.56
N PHE A 92 1.04 6.72 -27.93
CA PHE A 92 0.38 5.92 -28.96
C PHE A 92 -1.09 5.67 -28.62
N ARG A 93 -1.95 5.78 -29.64
CA ARG A 93 -3.36 5.39 -29.58
C ARG A 93 -3.63 4.41 -30.72
N PRO A 94 -4.09 3.18 -30.45
CA PRO A 94 -4.35 2.22 -31.50
C PRO A 94 -5.47 2.70 -32.42
N PRO A 95 -5.37 2.46 -33.75
CA PRO A 95 -6.49 2.64 -34.66
C PRO A 95 -7.71 1.80 -34.24
N PRO A 96 -8.96 2.26 -34.47
CA PRO A 96 -10.17 1.52 -34.11
C PRO A 96 -10.24 0.10 -34.69
N ASP A 97 -9.70 -0.10 -35.89
CA ASP A 97 -9.68 -1.38 -36.61
C ASP A 97 -8.25 -1.95 -36.69
N ASP A 98 -7.46 -1.86 -35.61
CA ASP A 98 -6.09 -2.42 -35.62
C ASP A 98 -6.13 -3.95 -35.75
N PRO A 99 -5.71 -4.54 -36.89
CA PRO A 99 -5.77 -5.98 -37.09
C PRO A 99 -4.73 -6.74 -36.25
N TYR A 100 -3.79 -6.04 -35.61
CA TYR A 100 -2.74 -6.64 -34.78
C TYR A 100 -3.04 -6.57 -33.28
N GLY A 101 -3.99 -5.74 -32.86
CA GLY A 101 -4.42 -5.63 -31.47
C GLY A 101 -3.35 -5.11 -30.51
N ILE A 102 -2.39 -4.29 -30.97
CA ILE A 102 -1.35 -3.74 -30.09
C ILE A 102 -1.93 -2.59 -29.28
N THR A 103 -1.84 -2.69 -27.96
CA THR A 103 -2.35 -1.65 -27.05
C THR A 103 -1.26 -0.65 -26.67
N THR A 104 -1.67 0.52 -26.18
CA THR A 104 -0.76 1.50 -25.57
C THR A 104 0.00 0.90 -24.38
N GLU A 105 -0.66 0.05 -23.59
CA GLU A 105 -0.05 -0.59 -22.42
C GLU A 105 1.01 -1.62 -22.79
N ASP A 106 0.88 -2.32 -23.93
CA ASP A 106 1.91 -3.23 -24.44
C ASP A 106 3.23 -2.48 -24.71
N LEU A 107 3.14 -1.33 -25.37
CA LEU A 107 4.31 -0.48 -25.66
C LEU A 107 4.91 0.12 -24.40
N LYS A 108 4.09 0.60 -23.46
CA LYS A 108 4.57 1.11 -22.17
C LYS A 108 5.30 0.03 -21.39
N LYS A 109 4.73 -1.18 -21.34
CA LYS A 109 5.34 -2.32 -20.65
C LYS A 109 6.66 -2.70 -21.31
N ALA A 110 6.71 -2.86 -22.64
CA ALA A 110 7.92 -3.20 -23.36
C ALA A 110 9.03 -2.15 -23.18
N LEU A 111 8.69 -0.85 -23.25
CA LEU A 111 9.64 0.23 -22.99
C LEU A 111 10.13 0.19 -21.53
N ARG A 112 9.24 -0.03 -20.56
CA ARG A 112 9.60 -0.13 -19.14
C ARG A 112 10.51 -1.32 -18.85
N ASP A 113 10.24 -2.47 -19.45
CA ASP A 113 11.06 -3.68 -19.34
C ASP A 113 12.46 -3.44 -19.95
N CYS A 114 12.58 -2.56 -20.95
CA CYS A 114 13.85 -2.14 -21.52
C CYS A 114 14.59 -1.10 -20.65
N LEU A 115 13.90 -0.08 -20.14
CA LEU A 115 14.50 0.95 -19.29
C LEU A 115 14.97 0.42 -17.93
N SER A 116 14.35 -0.66 -17.45
CA SER A 116 14.74 -1.38 -16.24
C SER A 116 15.68 -2.57 -16.50
N ALA A 117 16.27 -2.67 -17.69
CA ALA A 117 17.10 -3.82 -18.06
C ALA A 117 18.53 -3.76 -17.48
N THR A 118 19.02 -2.57 -17.13
CA THR A 118 20.41 -2.38 -16.66
C THR A 118 20.53 -1.27 -15.62
N PRO A 119 21.42 -1.41 -14.61
CA PRO A 119 21.74 -0.33 -13.68
C PRO A 119 22.37 0.89 -14.37
N ALA A 120 23.05 0.68 -15.51
CA ALA A 120 23.80 1.73 -16.21
C ALA A 120 22.92 2.91 -16.66
N PHE A 121 21.62 2.70 -16.83
CA PHE A 121 20.67 3.76 -17.18
C PHE A 121 20.33 4.69 -16.02
N GLY A 122 20.59 4.31 -14.77
CA GLY A 122 20.08 5.04 -13.60
C GLY A 122 20.50 6.50 -13.53
N LEU A 123 21.77 6.81 -13.83
CA LEU A 123 22.29 8.18 -13.80
C LEU A 123 21.69 9.07 -14.90
N LEU A 124 21.32 8.49 -16.05
CA LEU A 124 20.71 9.20 -17.18
C LEU A 124 19.19 9.33 -17.00
N ALA A 125 18.54 8.28 -16.52
CA ALA A 125 17.09 8.17 -16.48
C ALA A 125 16.44 8.97 -15.35
N VAL A 126 17.01 8.93 -14.13
CA VAL A 126 16.38 9.56 -12.95
C VAL A 126 16.19 11.08 -13.12
N PRO A 127 17.17 11.86 -13.62
CA PRO A 127 16.97 13.28 -13.90
C PRO A 127 15.83 13.54 -14.89
N LEU A 128 15.76 12.77 -15.98
CA LEU A 128 14.71 12.94 -16.98
C LEU A 128 13.33 12.53 -16.44
N PHE A 129 13.23 11.48 -15.62
CA PHE A 129 11.99 11.13 -14.94
C PHE A 129 11.54 12.26 -13.99
N LEU A 130 12.46 12.89 -13.26
CA LEU A 130 12.12 14.06 -12.43
C LEU A 130 11.55 15.21 -13.27
N GLU A 131 12.12 15.48 -14.44
CA GLU A 131 11.56 16.49 -15.36
C GLU A 131 10.14 16.10 -15.81
N LYS A 132 9.93 14.84 -16.19
CA LYS A 132 8.59 14.34 -16.59
C LYS A 132 7.59 14.38 -15.45
N LEU A 133 8.01 14.12 -14.21
CA LEU A 133 7.13 14.21 -13.05
C LEU A 133 6.76 15.66 -12.74
N THR A 134 7.70 16.59 -12.90
CA THR A 134 7.48 18.01 -12.59
C THR A 134 6.62 18.72 -13.63
N ALA A 135 6.85 18.45 -14.92
CA ALA A 135 6.22 19.17 -16.03
C ALA A 135 5.20 18.35 -16.82
N GLY A 136 5.01 17.07 -16.48
CA GLY A 136 4.13 16.16 -17.20
C GLY A 136 2.64 16.36 -16.92
N SER A 137 1.81 15.87 -17.85
CA SER A 137 0.38 15.69 -17.62
C SER A 137 0.13 14.62 -16.53
N PRO A 138 -1.07 14.54 -15.93
CA PRO A 138 -1.37 13.52 -14.91
C PRO A 138 -1.07 12.09 -15.38
N VAL A 139 -1.37 11.76 -16.64
CA VAL A 139 -1.04 10.46 -17.25
C VAL A 139 0.47 10.25 -17.31
N THR A 140 1.24 11.24 -17.77
CA THR A 140 2.70 11.19 -17.81
C THR A 140 3.30 11.01 -16.41
N LYS A 141 2.76 11.69 -15.40
CA LYS A 141 3.19 11.56 -14.02
C LYS A 141 2.96 10.14 -13.50
N ARG A 142 1.77 9.57 -13.73
CA ARG A 142 1.46 8.18 -13.38
C ARG A 142 2.39 7.18 -14.07
N ASP A 143 2.60 7.33 -15.38
CA ASP A 143 3.54 6.49 -16.13
C ASP A 143 4.97 6.59 -15.57
N THR A 144 5.38 7.79 -15.15
CA THR A 144 6.70 8.06 -14.53
C THR A 144 6.83 7.37 -13.17
N LEU A 145 5.82 7.52 -12.30
CA LEU A 145 5.80 6.89 -10.97
C LEU A 145 5.81 5.35 -11.07
N GLN A 146 5.02 4.78 -11.98
CA GLN A 146 5.01 3.34 -12.25
C GLN A 146 6.36 2.85 -12.77
N THR A 147 7.01 3.62 -13.63
CA THR A 147 8.31 3.26 -14.22
C THR A 147 9.43 3.33 -13.17
N LEU A 148 9.49 4.40 -12.37
CA LEU A 148 10.46 4.55 -11.29
C LEU A 148 10.39 3.41 -10.27
N ARG A 149 9.18 2.94 -9.92
CA ARG A 149 8.99 1.78 -9.05
C ARG A 149 9.66 0.50 -9.55
N ILE A 150 9.74 0.31 -10.86
CA ILE A 150 10.37 -0.88 -11.45
C ILE A 150 11.87 -0.64 -11.66
N CYS A 151 12.26 0.59 -12.00
CA CYS A 151 13.65 0.94 -12.25
C CYS A 151 14.51 1.06 -10.98
N PHE A 152 13.98 1.56 -9.85
CA PHE A 152 14.80 1.81 -8.66
C PHE A 152 15.57 0.59 -8.16
N PRO A 153 14.94 -0.60 -7.97
CA PRO A 153 15.66 -1.78 -7.52
C PRO A 153 16.81 -2.19 -8.45
N ILE A 154 16.68 -1.90 -9.75
CA ILE A 154 17.72 -2.18 -10.76
C ILE A 154 18.81 -1.12 -10.76
N TYR A 155 18.46 0.16 -10.69
CA TYR A 155 19.42 1.27 -10.66
C TYR A 155 20.24 1.31 -9.36
N GLY A 156 19.70 0.72 -8.30
CA GLY A 156 20.39 0.48 -7.04
C GLY A 156 20.42 1.67 -6.09
N ALA A 157 20.84 1.37 -4.86
CA ALA A 157 20.81 2.29 -3.73
C ALA A 157 21.63 3.57 -3.96
N LEU A 158 22.78 3.48 -4.64
CA LEU A 158 23.65 4.65 -4.87
C LEU A 158 22.95 5.73 -5.71
N VAL A 159 22.34 5.34 -6.83
CA VAL A 159 21.61 6.27 -7.70
C VAL A 159 20.41 6.86 -6.97
N ALA A 160 19.68 6.02 -6.23
CA ALA A 160 18.54 6.43 -5.40
C ALA A 160 18.95 7.46 -4.34
N ARG A 161 20.02 7.20 -3.57
CA ARG A 161 20.55 8.11 -2.53
C ARG A 161 21.01 9.44 -3.11
N ASN A 162 21.76 9.42 -4.21
CA ASN A 162 22.26 10.65 -4.87
C ASN A 162 21.14 11.59 -5.33
N ASN A 163 19.94 11.05 -5.59
CA ASN A 163 18.78 11.81 -6.03
C ASN A 163 17.67 11.92 -4.97
N ALA A 164 17.88 11.37 -3.77
CA ALA A 164 16.85 11.13 -2.76
C ALA A 164 16.04 12.39 -2.41
N LYS A 165 16.73 13.50 -2.14
CA LYS A 165 16.08 14.78 -1.81
C LYS A 165 15.22 15.34 -2.95
N LYS A 166 15.69 15.23 -4.20
CA LYS A 166 14.94 15.69 -5.38
C LYS A 166 13.71 14.82 -5.63
N LEU A 167 13.89 13.50 -5.53
CA LEU A 167 12.81 12.52 -5.63
C LEU A 167 11.75 12.73 -4.55
N TRP A 168 12.17 12.93 -3.30
CA TRP A 168 11.25 13.22 -2.20
C TRP A 168 10.43 14.48 -2.44
N ASN A 169 11.06 15.58 -2.84
CA ASN A 169 10.33 16.82 -3.12
C ASN A 169 9.29 16.65 -4.24
N ALA A 170 9.63 15.88 -5.28
CA ALA A 170 8.71 15.60 -6.38
C ALA A 170 7.57 14.67 -5.94
N PHE A 171 7.86 13.57 -5.25
CA PHE A 171 6.83 12.64 -4.75
C PHE A 171 5.94 13.29 -3.69
N LYS A 172 6.51 14.08 -2.79
CA LYS A 172 5.79 14.84 -1.77
C LYS A 172 4.72 15.74 -2.40
N LEU A 173 5.04 16.43 -3.51
CA LEU A 173 4.05 17.24 -4.21
C LEU A 173 2.86 16.37 -4.69
N GLU A 174 3.14 15.21 -5.28
CA GLU A 174 2.10 14.30 -5.76
C GLU A 174 1.34 13.55 -4.64
N ILE A 175 1.83 13.60 -3.39
CA ILE A 175 1.17 13.00 -2.22
C ILE A 175 0.36 14.04 -1.45
N PHE A 176 0.91 15.23 -1.23
CA PHE A 176 0.28 16.29 -0.44
C PHE A 176 -0.65 17.18 -1.28
N GLN A 177 -0.44 17.22 -2.60
CA GLN A 177 -1.24 17.96 -3.56
C GLN A 177 -1.53 17.09 -4.81
N PRO A 178 -2.14 15.90 -4.63
CA PRO A 178 -2.39 14.99 -5.73
C PRO A 178 -3.41 15.57 -6.71
N THR A 179 -3.25 15.28 -8.00
CA THR A 179 -4.28 15.60 -9.00
C THR A 179 -5.51 14.68 -8.84
N ASP A 180 -5.28 13.42 -8.43
CA ASP A 180 -6.30 12.41 -8.19
C ASP A 180 -5.75 11.32 -7.24
N ILE A 181 -6.66 10.51 -6.68
CA ILE A 181 -6.34 9.45 -5.71
C ILE A 181 -5.40 8.39 -6.30
N GLU A 182 -5.53 8.10 -7.60
CA GLU A 182 -4.66 7.13 -8.28
C GLU A 182 -3.20 7.61 -8.28
N THR A 183 -2.98 8.90 -8.58
CA THR A 183 -1.67 9.54 -8.59
C THR A 183 -1.06 9.58 -7.19
N GLU A 184 -1.86 9.90 -6.16
CA GLU A 184 -1.44 9.84 -4.75
C GLU A 184 -0.91 8.45 -4.39
N ASN A 185 -1.69 7.41 -4.71
CA ASN A 185 -1.33 6.02 -4.39
C ASN A 185 -0.07 5.56 -5.12
N LEU A 186 0.09 5.95 -6.40
CA LEU A 186 1.31 5.65 -7.16
C LEU A 186 2.53 6.37 -6.58
N ALA A 187 2.38 7.60 -6.10
CA ALA A 187 3.46 8.37 -5.48
C ALA A 187 3.87 7.80 -4.11
N LEU A 188 2.90 7.40 -3.28
CA LEU A 188 3.17 6.67 -2.03
C LEU A 188 3.92 5.37 -2.31
N LYS A 189 3.48 4.59 -3.31
CA LYS A 189 4.14 3.33 -3.65
C LYS A 189 5.53 3.52 -4.28
N ALA A 190 5.74 4.59 -5.05
CA ALA A 190 7.06 4.98 -5.54
C ALA A 190 7.99 5.40 -4.40
N THR A 191 7.48 6.11 -3.41
CA THR A 191 8.22 6.47 -2.19
C THR A 191 8.60 5.23 -1.40
N GLN A 192 7.67 4.28 -1.22
CA GLN A 192 7.96 3.00 -0.55
C GLN A 192 9.11 2.25 -1.23
N VAL A 193 9.07 2.11 -2.56
CA VAL A 193 10.14 1.43 -3.31
C VAL A 193 11.47 2.20 -3.24
N LEU A 194 11.42 3.53 -3.28
CA LEU A 194 12.62 4.37 -3.12
C LEU A 194 13.29 4.11 -1.78
N ILE A 195 12.54 4.18 -0.68
CA ILE A 195 13.04 3.91 0.66
C ILE A 195 13.56 2.48 0.76
N GLN A 196 12.80 1.49 0.30
CA GLN A 196 13.24 0.09 0.30
C GLN A 196 14.57 -0.08 -0.47
N THR A 197 14.68 0.50 -1.67
CA THR A 197 15.93 0.46 -2.47
C THR A 197 17.11 1.07 -1.73
N ILE A 198 16.89 2.14 -0.96
CA ILE A 198 17.94 2.84 -0.21
C ILE A 198 18.38 2.02 1.02
N TYR A 199 17.46 1.40 1.76
CA TYR A 199 17.75 0.81 3.07
C TYR A 199 17.85 -0.72 3.07
N SER A 200 17.40 -1.44 2.03
CA SER A 200 17.50 -2.91 1.96
C SER A 200 18.92 -3.44 2.06
N ALA A 201 19.93 -2.70 1.60
CA ALA A 201 21.33 -3.10 1.73
C ALA A 201 21.91 -2.86 3.14
N THR A 202 21.35 -1.90 3.89
CA THR A 202 21.80 -1.54 5.25
C THR A 202 21.36 -2.60 6.25
N ASP A 203 20.15 -3.13 6.11
CA ASP A 203 19.61 -4.19 6.98
C ASP A 203 20.41 -5.50 6.96
N VAL A 204 21.16 -5.75 5.88
CA VAL A 204 22.00 -6.95 5.74
C VAL A 204 23.31 -6.81 6.50
N VAL A 205 23.78 -5.59 6.76
CA VAL A 205 25.13 -5.32 7.28
C VAL A 205 25.10 -4.96 8.78
N SER A 206 24.04 -4.31 9.25
CA SER A 206 24.01 -3.72 10.61
C SER A 206 22.58 -3.42 11.07
N LYS A 207 22.02 -4.23 11.97
CA LYS A 207 20.68 -4.01 12.57
C LYS A 207 20.61 -2.84 13.57
N ASP A 208 21.76 -2.34 14.02
CA ASP A 208 21.88 -1.33 15.09
C ASP A 208 22.30 0.06 14.58
N GLU A 209 22.44 0.27 13.27
CA GLU A 209 22.76 1.60 12.73
C GLU A 209 21.55 2.53 12.83
N GLU A 210 21.78 3.76 13.30
CA GLU A 210 20.76 4.80 13.31
C GLU A 210 20.30 5.09 11.87
N ILE A 211 18.98 5.19 11.67
CA ILE A 211 18.43 5.58 10.37
C ILE A 211 18.86 7.02 10.08
N GLU A 212 19.63 7.21 9.01
CA GLU A 212 20.07 8.52 8.52
C GLU A 212 19.55 8.80 7.10
N GLY A 213 19.63 10.06 6.67
CA GLY A 213 19.29 10.49 5.33
C GLY A 213 17.78 10.57 5.09
N LEU A 214 17.33 10.13 3.92
CA LEU A 214 15.99 10.43 3.44
C LEU A 214 14.86 9.94 4.36
N ALA A 215 14.94 8.71 4.87
CA ALA A 215 13.90 8.17 5.75
C ALA A 215 13.78 9.00 7.03
N LYS A 216 14.91 9.41 7.63
CA LYS A 216 14.93 10.30 8.80
C LYS A 216 14.33 11.66 8.48
N ASP A 217 14.86 12.33 7.46
CA ASP A 217 14.43 13.68 7.08
C ASP A 217 12.93 13.74 6.75
N ALA A 218 12.43 12.78 5.97
CA ALA A 218 11.02 12.71 5.59
C ALA A 218 10.12 12.32 6.77
N CYS A 219 10.57 11.43 7.65
CA CYS A 219 9.85 11.07 8.87
C CYS A 219 9.74 12.29 9.80
N GLU A 220 10.85 12.97 10.10
CA GLU A 220 10.85 14.19 10.93
C GLU A 220 9.99 15.30 10.34
N GLU A 221 10.01 15.46 9.01
CA GLU A 221 9.12 16.40 8.31
C GLU A 221 7.64 16.05 8.53
N CYS A 222 7.27 14.78 8.39
CA CYS A 222 5.90 14.32 8.62
C CYS A 222 5.49 14.44 10.09
N ILE A 223 6.35 14.07 11.04
CA ILE A 223 6.10 14.24 12.48
C ILE A 223 5.87 15.71 12.83
N ARG A 224 6.64 16.63 12.24
CA ARG A 224 6.43 18.07 12.45
C ARG A 224 5.06 18.53 11.94
N ILE A 225 4.58 17.98 10.83
CA ILE A 225 3.22 18.26 10.30
C ILE A 225 2.15 17.70 11.24
N LEU A 226 2.38 16.50 11.81
CA LEU A 226 1.44 15.83 12.72
C LEU A 226 1.28 16.51 14.09
N LYS A 227 2.07 17.55 14.39
CA LYS A 227 1.83 18.46 15.53
C LYS A 227 0.50 19.19 15.45
N GLU A 228 -0.05 19.33 14.25
CA GLU A 228 -1.37 19.93 13.99
C GLU A 228 -2.27 18.88 13.31
N PRO A 229 -2.70 17.84 14.03
CA PRO A 229 -3.38 16.67 13.46
C PRO A 229 -4.73 17.00 12.81
N GLU A 230 -5.34 18.12 13.17
CA GLU A 230 -6.61 18.61 12.62
C GLU A 230 -6.47 19.29 11.24
N LYS A 231 -5.24 19.57 10.80
CA LYS A 231 -4.97 20.22 9.53
C LYS A 231 -5.02 19.24 8.35
N SER A 232 -5.34 19.76 7.17
CA SER A 232 -5.45 18.97 5.94
C SER A 232 -4.15 18.23 5.55
N GLN A 233 -2.99 18.71 6.02
CA GLN A 233 -1.69 18.10 5.72
C GLN A 233 -1.38 16.88 6.61
N ALA A 234 -2.12 16.66 7.71
CA ALA A 234 -1.89 15.53 8.61
C ALA A 234 -2.20 14.18 7.93
N LYS A 235 -3.27 14.11 7.12
CA LYS A 235 -3.65 12.89 6.40
C LYS A 235 -2.60 12.40 5.39
N PRO A 236 -2.06 13.24 4.47
CA PRO A 236 -0.97 12.79 3.61
C PRO A 236 0.31 12.48 4.40
N ALA A 237 0.60 13.21 5.49
CA ALA A 237 1.75 12.92 6.34
C ALA A 237 1.67 11.52 6.98
N ILE A 238 0.52 11.14 7.55
CA ILE A 238 0.38 9.79 8.13
C ILE A 238 0.45 8.70 7.06
N LYS A 239 -0.10 8.93 5.86
CA LYS A 239 0.02 7.96 4.74
C LYS A 239 1.47 7.71 4.33
N VAL A 240 2.33 8.73 4.38
CA VAL A 240 3.77 8.57 4.14
C VAL A 240 4.40 7.69 5.22
N LEU A 241 4.12 7.97 6.50
CA LEU A 241 4.63 7.15 7.61
C LEU A 241 4.12 5.71 7.53
N SER A 242 2.83 5.50 7.24
CA SER A 242 2.24 4.19 6.96
C SER A 242 2.94 3.47 5.80
N ALA A 243 3.31 4.18 4.73
CA ALA A 243 4.08 3.60 3.63
C ALA A 243 5.50 3.19 4.08
N PHE A 244 6.14 3.95 4.98
CA PHE A 244 7.48 3.65 5.51
C PHE A 244 7.47 2.40 6.39
N VAL A 245 6.44 2.23 7.21
CA VAL A 245 6.23 1.03 8.05
C VAL A 245 6.22 -0.26 7.22
N SER A 246 5.83 -0.19 5.94
CA SER A 246 5.81 -1.32 5.01
C SER A 246 7.08 -1.47 4.14
N THR A 247 8.22 -0.88 4.51
CA THR A 247 9.46 -0.93 3.69
C THR A 247 10.47 -1.99 4.14
N THR A 248 11.23 -1.66 5.17
CA THR A 248 12.34 -2.45 5.73
C THR A 248 12.18 -2.48 7.24
N PRO A 249 12.55 -3.57 7.94
CA PRO A 249 12.43 -3.66 9.40
C PRO A 249 13.03 -2.46 10.15
N SER A 250 14.22 -1.97 9.75
CA SER A 250 14.89 -0.85 10.41
C SER A 250 14.12 0.46 10.27
N VAL A 251 13.66 0.79 9.05
CA VAL A 251 12.84 1.99 8.80
C VAL A 251 11.50 1.88 9.50
N SER A 252 10.87 0.70 9.48
CA SER A 252 9.59 0.48 10.17
C SER A 252 9.71 0.72 11.67
N LYS A 253 10.71 0.10 12.32
CA LYS A 253 11.01 0.29 13.75
C LYS A 253 11.27 1.77 14.06
N PHE A 254 12.08 2.44 13.26
CA PHE A 254 12.37 3.87 13.41
C PHE A 254 11.11 4.73 13.28
N THR A 255 10.30 4.51 12.24
CA THR A 255 9.07 5.27 12.00
C THR A 255 8.07 5.09 13.13
N LEU A 256 7.83 3.86 13.60
CA LEU A 256 6.93 3.60 14.72
C LEU A 256 7.42 4.25 16.02
N ALA A 257 8.74 4.17 16.30
CA ALA A 257 9.37 4.78 17.47
C ALA A 257 9.23 6.31 17.54
N GLN A 258 9.14 6.98 16.39
CA GLN A 258 8.92 8.42 16.33
C GLN A 258 7.42 8.78 16.33
N ALA A 259 6.60 8.03 15.59
CA ALA A 259 5.21 8.39 15.33
C ALA A 259 4.26 8.04 16.47
N ILE A 260 4.37 6.84 17.06
CA ILE A 260 3.41 6.39 18.08
C ILE A 260 3.53 7.24 19.35
N PRO A 261 4.72 7.42 19.97
CA PRO A 261 4.82 8.23 21.18
C PRO A 261 4.37 9.68 20.95
N HIS A 262 4.60 10.22 19.74
CA HIS A 262 4.15 11.55 19.37
C HIS A 262 2.61 11.68 19.36
N LEU A 263 1.93 10.78 18.66
CA LEU A 263 0.46 10.79 18.56
C LEU A 263 -0.20 10.47 19.91
N VAL A 264 0.32 9.49 20.66
CA VAL A 264 -0.17 9.17 22.01
C VAL A 264 0.02 10.38 22.93
N GLY A 265 1.16 11.06 22.86
CA GLY A 265 1.45 12.27 23.63
C GLY A 265 0.44 13.40 23.37
N ILE A 266 0.11 13.67 22.10
CA ILE A 266 -0.92 14.65 21.73
C ILE A 266 -2.28 14.24 22.29
N PHE A 267 -2.68 12.97 22.15
CA PHE A 267 -3.98 12.49 22.60
C PHE A 267 -4.16 12.62 24.12
N LEU A 268 -3.11 12.29 24.88
CA LEU A 268 -3.11 12.35 26.35
C LEU A 268 -2.96 13.77 26.89
N ASN A 269 -2.51 14.73 26.07
CA ASN A 269 -2.39 16.12 26.47
C ASN A 269 -3.78 16.71 26.82
N ARG A 270 -3.88 17.31 28.01
CA ARG A 270 -5.13 17.91 28.51
C ARG A 270 -5.47 19.22 27.81
N ASP A 271 -4.47 19.90 27.24
CA ASP A 271 -4.68 21.17 26.54
C ASP A 271 -5.12 20.97 25.09
N GLU A 272 -5.06 19.73 24.57
CA GLU A 272 -5.30 19.39 23.16
C GLU A 272 -6.57 18.54 22.97
N VAL A 273 -7.60 18.74 23.81
CA VAL A 273 -8.85 17.95 23.76
C VAL A 273 -9.50 17.98 22.37
N GLN A 274 -9.45 19.12 21.68
CA GLN A 274 -10.02 19.29 20.33
C GLN A 274 -9.29 18.44 19.28
N ASN A 275 -8.03 18.10 19.52
CA ASN A 275 -7.19 17.32 18.61
C ASN A 275 -7.32 15.80 18.83
N ARG A 276 -8.04 15.35 19.85
CA ARG A 276 -8.11 13.91 20.20
C ARG A 276 -8.71 13.05 19.09
N ALA A 277 -9.82 13.49 18.48
CA ALA A 277 -10.47 12.77 17.39
C ALA A 277 -9.56 12.62 16.16
N PRO A 278 -9.00 13.71 15.58
CA PRO A 278 -8.08 13.57 14.45
C PRO A 278 -6.82 12.78 14.83
N THR A 279 -6.28 12.95 16.04
CA THR A 279 -5.10 12.20 16.49
C THR A 279 -5.36 10.70 16.54
N LEU A 280 -6.50 10.26 17.07
CA LEU A 280 -6.84 8.83 17.11
C LEU A 280 -7.12 8.25 15.73
N GLN A 281 -7.68 9.02 14.79
CA GLN A 281 -7.80 8.57 13.39
C GLN A 281 -6.42 8.33 12.77
N LEU A 282 -5.47 9.25 12.97
CA LEU A 282 -4.11 9.10 12.43
C LEU A 282 -3.38 7.92 13.10
N LEU A 283 -3.58 7.72 14.41
CA LEU A 283 -3.02 6.57 15.13
C LEU A 283 -3.64 5.25 14.63
N SER A 284 -4.95 5.19 14.37
CA SER A 284 -5.60 4.00 13.81
C SER A 284 -5.08 3.69 12.40
N ASP A 285 -4.87 4.70 11.56
CA ASP A 285 -4.32 4.53 10.20
C ASP A 285 -2.89 3.96 10.23
N LEU A 286 -2.09 4.36 11.22
CA LEU A 286 -0.73 3.87 11.40
C LEU A 286 -0.71 2.43 11.94
N VAL A 287 -1.57 2.11 12.90
CA VAL A 287 -1.71 0.75 13.46
C VAL A 287 -2.20 -0.22 12.39
N GLU A 288 -3.16 0.18 11.57
CA GLU A 288 -3.62 -0.61 10.42
C GLU A 288 -2.48 -0.87 9.42
N ALA A 289 -1.71 0.17 9.08
CA ALA A 289 -0.56 0.00 8.19
C ALA A 289 0.54 -0.91 8.78
N ALA A 290 0.75 -0.86 10.10
CA ALA A 290 1.69 -1.74 10.79
C ALA A 290 1.21 -3.20 10.82
N ARG A 291 -0.09 -3.44 11.05
CA ARG A 291 -0.71 -4.77 10.95
C ARG A 291 -0.53 -5.36 9.56
N ASP A 292 -0.75 -4.56 8.51
CA ASP A 292 -0.72 -5.03 7.12
C ASP A 292 0.71 -5.10 6.54
N SER A 293 1.72 -4.66 7.31
CA SER A 293 3.11 -4.68 6.88
C SER A 293 3.62 -6.12 6.76
N LYS A 294 3.84 -6.59 5.54
CA LYS A 294 4.43 -7.90 5.24
C LYS A 294 5.96 -7.85 5.29
N LEU A 295 6.52 -7.35 6.39
CA LEU A 295 7.96 -7.39 6.59
C LEU A 295 8.39 -8.85 6.81
N ASP A 296 9.51 -9.21 6.18
CA ASP A 296 10.02 -10.57 5.94
C ASP A 296 9.66 -11.61 7.03
N ASP A 297 8.92 -12.66 6.64
CA ASP A 297 8.45 -13.80 7.47
C ASP A 297 9.61 -14.63 8.09
N SER A 298 10.85 -14.24 7.85
CA SER A 298 12.06 -14.93 8.30
C SER A 298 12.30 -14.81 9.81
N ASN A 299 11.65 -13.84 10.49
CA ASN A 299 11.71 -13.71 11.95
C ASN A 299 10.31 -13.41 12.54
N PRO A 300 9.41 -14.41 12.64
CA PRO A 300 8.02 -14.23 13.06
C PRO A 300 7.84 -13.79 14.54
N GLU A 301 8.94 -13.60 15.28
CA GLU A 301 8.91 -13.23 16.70
C GLU A 301 8.91 -11.71 16.96
N GLU A 302 9.31 -10.87 15.99
CA GLU A 302 9.32 -9.40 16.19
C GLU A 302 8.07 -8.75 15.60
N ILE A 303 7.00 -8.68 16.40
CA ILE A 303 5.80 -7.91 16.07
C ILE A 303 6.13 -6.41 16.19
N PRO A 304 6.08 -5.60 15.11
CA PRO A 304 6.53 -4.20 15.14
C PRO A 304 5.82 -3.32 16.17
N LEU A 305 4.55 -3.63 16.47
CA LEU A 305 3.72 -2.91 17.43
C LEU A 305 3.94 -3.33 18.89
N ALA A 306 4.59 -4.46 19.16
CA ALA A 306 4.74 -5.00 20.51
C ALA A 306 5.33 -4.01 21.54
N PRO A 307 6.38 -3.21 21.21
CA PRO A 307 6.94 -2.24 22.17
C PRO A 307 5.97 -1.15 22.61
N TYR A 308 4.92 -0.89 21.82
CA TYR A 308 3.97 0.20 22.02
C TYR A 308 2.58 -0.29 22.41
N LYS A 309 2.42 -1.60 22.59
CA LYS A 309 1.13 -2.26 22.80
C LYS A 309 0.32 -1.60 23.92
N ASP A 310 0.92 -1.44 25.10
CA ASP A 310 0.21 -0.98 26.30
C ASP A 310 -0.24 0.49 26.17
N GLU A 311 0.61 1.35 25.61
CA GLU A 311 0.28 2.77 25.42
C GLU A 311 -0.79 2.98 24.34
N VAL A 312 -0.72 2.22 23.24
CA VAL A 312 -1.70 2.30 22.15
C VAL A 312 -3.04 1.70 22.57
N LEU A 313 -3.03 0.55 23.25
CA LEU A 313 -4.22 -0.06 23.83
C LEU A 313 -4.89 0.88 24.84
N GLY A 314 -4.09 1.50 25.71
CA GLY A 314 -4.55 2.50 26.67
C GLY A 314 -5.19 3.72 26.00
N ALA A 315 -4.54 4.27 24.96
CA ALA A 315 -5.06 5.42 24.22
C ALA A 315 -6.41 5.12 23.55
N PHE A 316 -6.54 3.99 22.84
CA PHE A 316 -7.82 3.61 22.24
C PHE A 316 -8.89 3.31 23.28
N THR A 317 -8.55 2.64 24.39
CA THR A 317 -9.49 2.38 25.48
C THR A 317 -10.04 3.67 26.08
N VAL A 318 -9.20 4.68 26.28
CA VAL A 318 -9.67 6.02 26.71
C VAL A 318 -10.51 6.68 25.62
N GLY A 319 -10.15 6.49 24.34
CA GLY A 319 -10.88 6.98 23.18
C GLY A 319 -12.31 6.43 23.05
N LEU A 320 -12.58 5.22 23.54
CA LEU A 320 -13.93 4.64 23.54
C LEU A 320 -14.94 5.46 24.37
N LYS A 321 -14.46 6.21 25.36
CA LYS A 321 -15.32 6.93 26.31
C LYS A 321 -15.90 8.25 25.77
N ASN A 322 -15.44 8.75 24.62
CA ASN A 322 -15.97 9.98 24.02
C ASN A 322 -16.56 9.70 22.64
N THR A 323 -17.72 10.28 22.36
CA THR A 323 -18.47 10.07 21.11
C THR A 323 -17.66 10.42 19.87
N SER A 324 -16.89 11.50 19.88
CA SER A 324 -16.09 11.95 18.73
C SER A 324 -14.85 11.09 18.44
N THR A 325 -14.36 10.32 19.42
CA THR A 325 -13.18 9.47 19.28
C THR A 325 -13.52 7.98 19.17
N CYS A 326 -14.74 7.60 19.55
CA CYS A 326 -15.15 6.21 19.71
C CYS A 326 -14.94 5.38 18.44
N VAL A 327 -15.40 5.87 17.28
CA VAL A 327 -15.25 5.12 16.01
C VAL A 327 -13.79 4.87 15.64
N HIS A 328 -12.92 5.86 15.84
CA HIS A 328 -11.48 5.75 15.57
C HIS A 328 -10.78 4.82 16.57
N ALA A 329 -11.21 4.85 17.83
CA ALA A 329 -10.74 3.94 18.86
C ALA A 329 -11.10 2.48 18.53
N ILE A 330 -12.33 2.21 18.09
CA ILE A 330 -12.76 0.88 17.67
C ILE A 330 -11.94 0.41 16.46
N ALA A 331 -11.72 1.27 15.47
CA ALA A 331 -10.89 0.95 14.31
C ALA A 331 -9.45 0.60 14.72
N GLY A 332 -8.86 1.38 15.62
CA GLY A 332 -7.53 1.12 16.17
C GLY A 332 -7.44 -0.18 16.97
N LEU A 333 -8.42 -0.46 17.84
CA LEU A 333 -8.52 -1.73 18.56
C LEU A 333 -8.67 -2.91 17.61
N ASN A 334 -9.42 -2.75 16.53
CA ASN A 334 -9.53 -3.78 15.50
C ASN A 334 -8.19 -4.05 14.81
N GLY A 335 -7.38 -3.01 14.57
CA GLY A 335 -5.99 -3.15 14.13
C GLY A 335 -5.14 -3.98 15.10
N LEU A 336 -5.21 -3.69 16.40
CA LEU A 336 -4.47 -4.44 17.43
C LEU A 336 -4.93 -5.90 17.55
N VAL A 337 -6.24 -6.15 17.62
CA VAL A 337 -6.84 -7.49 17.72
C VAL A 337 -6.50 -8.34 16.50
N SER A 338 -6.54 -7.73 15.32
CA SER A 338 -6.26 -8.42 14.06
C SER A 338 -4.76 -8.61 13.80
N THR A 339 -3.88 -8.06 14.66
CA THR A 339 -2.43 -8.30 14.57
C THR A 339 -2.09 -9.61 15.29
N PRO A 340 -1.64 -10.65 14.57
CA PRO A 340 -1.40 -11.97 15.15
C PRO A 340 -0.35 -11.91 16.27
N GLY A 341 -0.66 -12.51 17.42
CA GLY A 341 0.27 -12.62 18.55
C GLY A 341 0.51 -11.34 19.35
N LEU A 342 -0.15 -10.22 19.02
CA LEU A 342 0.06 -8.95 19.71
C LEU A 342 -0.64 -8.89 21.07
N LEU A 343 -1.93 -9.25 21.12
CA LEU A 343 -2.74 -9.23 22.34
C LEU A 343 -2.85 -10.61 22.97
N THR A 344 -2.79 -10.64 24.31
CA THR A 344 -3.04 -11.83 25.14
C THR A 344 -4.54 -12.13 25.25
N ASP A 345 -4.91 -13.35 25.67
CA ASP A 345 -6.33 -13.71 25.90
C ASP A 345 -7.00 -12.78 26.92
N GLU A 346 -6.27 -12.35 27.95
CA GLU A 346 -6.78 -11.44 28.98
C GLU A 346 -7.06 -10.05 28.40
N GLU A 347 -6.17 -9.54 27.55
CA GLU A 347 -6.35 -8.26 26.85
C GLU A 347 -7.51 -8.30 25.86
N LEU A 348 -7.73 -9.43 25.17
CA LEU A 348 -8.92 -9.63 24.34
C LEU A 348 -10.20 -9.55 25.18
N GLY A 349 -10.21 -10.19 26.35
CA GLY A 349 -11.32 -10.08 27.31
C GLY A 349 -11.55 -8.64 27.79
N PHE A 350 -10.48 -7.90 28.06
CA PHE A 350 -10.54 -6.49 28.42
C PHE A 350 -11.13 -5.62 27.30
N VAL A 351 -10.75 -5.85 26.04
CA VAL A 351 -11.32 -5.15 24.89
C VAL A 351 -12.82 -5.44 24.77
N VAL A 352 -13.24 -6.70 24.87
CA VAL A 352 -14.67 -7.08 24.84
C VAL A 352 -15.46 -6.41 25.96
N HIS A 353 -14.89 -6.35 27.17
CA HIS A 353 -15.54 -5.68 28.29
C HIS A 353 -15.79 -4.18 28.00
N ASN A 354 -14.78 -3.46 27.51
CA ASN A 354 -14.94 -2.04 27.17
C ASN A 354 -15.94 -1.83 26.02
N LEU A 355 -15.98 -2.72 25.02
CA LEU A 355 -16.97 -2.64 23.95
C LEU A 355 -18.40 -2.85 24.47
N ASN A 356 -18.58 -3.75 25.43
CA ASN A 356 -19.87 -3.95 26.08
C ASN A 356 -20.34 -2.71 26.86
N GLU A 357 -19.41 -1.96 27.48
CA GLU A 357 -19.72 -0.68 28.11
C GLU A 357 -20.19 0.36 27.07
N VAL A 358 -19.53 0.44 25.90
CA VAL A 358 -19.95 1.33 24.81
C VAL A 358 -21.32 0.94 24.25
N LEU A 359 -21.57 -0.37 24.08
CA LEU A 359 -22.82 -0.92 23.59
C LEU A 359 -23.99 -0.59 24.53
N THR A 360 -23.76 -0.66 25.85
CA THR A 360 -24.79 -0.37 26.87
C THR A 360 -24.92 1.11 27.20
N GLY A 361 -23.87 1.91 26.95
CA GLY A 361 -23.81 3.33 27.24
C GLY A 361 -24.54 4.26 26.26
N GLY A 362 -25.33 3.72 25.33
CA GLY A 362 -26.16 4.48 24.38
C GLY A 362 -25.43 5.04 23.15
N ALA A 363 -24.09 5.05 23.13
CA ALA A 363 -23.31 5.53 21.99
C ALA A 363 -23.57 4.73 20.70
N ALA A 364 -23.78 3.42 20.82
CA ALA A 364 -24.17 2.55 19.70
C ALA A 364 -25.63 2.79 19.23
N GLU A 365 -26.48 3.39 20.07
CA GLU A 365 -27.85 3.74 19.69
C GLU A 365 -27.89 5.06 18.91
N GLU A 366 -26.94 5.96 19.13
CA GLU A 366 -26.89 7.27 18.49
C GLU A 366 -26.16 7.27 17.15
N ASN A 367 -25.24 6.32 16.91
CA ASN A 367 -24.38 6.30 15.72
C ASN A 367 -24.28 4.88 15.11
N GLU A 368 -24.79 4.74 13.88
CA GLU A 368 -24.76 3.48 13.11
C GLU A 368 -23.33 3.04 12.76
N ASP A 369 -22.43 3.99 12.44
CA ASP A 369 -21.02 3.68 12.15
C ASP A 369 -20.32 3.05 13.36
N VAL A 370 -20.68 3.50 14.57
CA VAL A 370 -20.15 2.94 15.83
C VAL A 370 -20.70 1.53 16.04
N SER A 371 -21.99 1.33 15.78
CA SER A 371 -22.63 0.00 15.87
C SER A 371 -21.94 -1.00 14.94
N ASP A 372 -21.75 -0.65 13.66
CA ASP A 372 -21.11 -1.51 12.67
C ASP A 372 -19.64 -1.79 13.01
N ALA A 373 -18.91 -0.78 13.50
CA ALA A 373 -17.54 -0.95 13.95
C ALA A 373 -17.44 -1.93 15.14
N ILE A 374 -18.35 -1.84 16.12
CA ILE A 374 -18.41 -2.78 17.26
C ILE A 374 -18.71 -4.20 16.77
N ILE A 375 -19.68 -4.36 15.86
CA ILE A 375 -20.03 -5.67 15.28
C ILE A 375 -18.81 -6.30 14.61
N ASN A 376 -18.11 -5.55 13.77
CA ASN A 376 -16.92 -6.04 13.07
C ASN A 376 -15.82 -6.46 14.05
N LEU A 377 -15.55 -5.65 15.08
CA LEU A 377 -14.54 -5.95 16.08
C LEU A 377 -14.90 -7.18 16.93
N LEU A 378 -16.14 -7.27 17.42
CA LEU A 378 -16.61 -8.43 18.17
C LEU A 378 -16.57 -9.70 17.31
N THR A 379 -16.94 -9.61 16.04
CA THR A 379 -16.86 -10.74 15.09
C THR A 379 -15.43 -11.20 14.93
N ASN A 380 -14.47 -10.28 14.78
CA ASN A 380 -13.05 -10.62 14.68
C ASN A 380 -12.54 -11.28 15.97
N ILE A 381 -12.85 -10.74 17.15
CA ILE A 381 -12.48 -11.35 18.43
C ILE A 381 -13.13 -12.73 18.59
N SER A 382 -14.38 -12.88 18.14
CA SER A 382 -15.11 -14.13 18.27
C SER A 382 -14.48 -15.29 17.49
N SER A 383 -13.73 -15.00 16.43
CA SER A 383 -13.01 -15.99 15.64
C SER A 383 -11.81 -16.61 16.39
N SER A 384 -11.16 -15.84 17.27
CA SER A 384 -9.96 -16.23 17.99
C SER A 384 -10.20 -16.53 19.48
N ALA A 385 -11.11 -15.80 20.13
CA ALA A 385 -11.43 -15.90 21.55
C ALA A 385 -12.97 -15.85 21.79
N PRO A 386 -13.74 -16.84 21.29
CA PRO A 386 -15.21 -16.86 21.38
C PRO A 386 -15.75 -16.88 22.82
N ARG A 387 -14.93 -17.34 23.78
CA ARG A 387 -15.24 -17.37 25.21
C ARG A 387 -15.68 -16.00 25.73
N HIS A 388 -14.93 -14.95 25.44
CA HIS A 388 -15.19 -13.62 26.01
C HIS A 388 -16.52 -13.06 25.52
N VAL A 389 -16.79 -13.17 24.22
CA VAL A 389 -18.04 -12.71 23.60
C VAL A 389 -19.24 -13.53 24.09
N SER A 390 -19.10 -14.86 24.18
CA SER A 390 -20.19 -15.75 24.61
C SER A 390 -20.55 -15.61 26.10
N GLN A 391 -19.58 -15.33 26.97
CA GLN A 391 -19.80 -15.22 28.41
C GLN A 391 -20.20 -13.82 28.87
N THR A 392 -19.91 -12.78 28.09
CA THR A 392 -20.16 -11.39 28.50
C THR A 392 -21.12 -10.67 27.57
N THR A 393 -20.83 -10.61 26.26
CA THR A 393 -21.64 -9.88 25.28
C THR A 393 -22.99 -10.53 25.03
N LEU A 394 -23.04 -11.86 24.80
CA LEU A 394 -24.31 -12.54 24.52
C LEU A 394 -25.33 -12.41 25.66
N PRO A 395 -24.97 -12.63 26.95
CA PRO A 395 -25.90 -12.40 28.05
C PRO A 395 -26.43 -10.96 28.11
N LEU A 396 -25.59 -9.96 27.81
CA LEU A 396 -26.01 -8.56 27.78
C LEU A 396 -27.04 -8.31 26.67
N LEU A 397 -26.79 -8.80 25.47
CA LEU A 397 -27.73 -8.71 24.34
C LEU A 397 -29.04 -9.48 24.62
N PHE A 398 -28.98 -10.63 25.29
CA PHE A 398 -30.18 -11.40 25.62
C PHE A 398 -31.04 -10.67 26.65
N ASN A 399 -30.41 -10.01 27.62
CA ASN A 399 -31.10 -9.20 28.62
C ASN A 399 -31.69 -7.90 28.04
N SER A 400 -31.18 -7.40 26.91
CA SER A 400 -31.72 -6.21 26.25
C SER A 400 -32.92 -6.50 25.33
N LEU A 401 -33.18 -7.78 25.02
CA LEU A 401 -34.36 -8.17 24.26
C LEU A 401 -35.62 -8.20 25.16
N PRO A 402 -36.74 -7.61 24.73
CA PRO A 402 -38.01 -7.74 25.43
C PRO A 402 -38.57 -9.17 25.27
N ASP A 403 -39.33 -9.64 26.26
CA ASP A 403 -39.99 -10.96 26.21
C ASP A 403 -41.05 -11.05 25.08
N ARG A 404 -41.50 -9.91 24.55
CA ARG A 404 -42.42 -9.82 23.40
C ARG A 404 -41.97 -8.73 22.44
N ALA A 405 -42.13 -8.97 21.14
CA ALA A 405 -41.81 -7.98 20.12
C ALA A 405 -42.60 -6.67 20.34
N PRO A 406 -41.97 -5.50 20.23
CA PRO A 406 -42.65 -4.22 20.40
C PRO A 406 -43.77 -4.02 19.36
N PRO A 407 -44.90 -3.41 19.75
CA PRO A 407 -46.01 -3.11 18.83
C PRO A 407 -45.57 -2.18 17.69
N ARG A 408 -46.28 -2.22 16.55
CA ARG A 408 -45.89 -1.49 15.33
C ARG A 408 -45.81 0.02 15.55
N GLU A 409 -46.59 0.54 16.48
CA GLU A 409 -46.66 1.96 16.80
C GLU A 409 -45.48 2.44 17.69
N ALA A 410 -44.71 1.51 18.29
CA ALA A 410 -43.55 1.81 19.14
C ALA A 410 -42.24 1.81 18.34
N GLU A 411 -42.13 2.71 17.37
CA GLU A 411 -40.95 2.89 16.50
C GLU A 411 -39.58 2.88 17.23
N PRO A 412 -39.34 3.64 18.32
CA PRO A 412 -38.04 3.65 19.01
C PRO A 412 -37.69 2.29 19.63
N ASP A 413 -38.67 1.60 20.22
CA ASP A 413 -38.46 0.27 20.81
C ASP A 413 -38.20 -0.78 19.73
N ARG A 414 -38.84 -0.65 18.56
CA ARG A 414 -38.58 -1.50 17.40
C ARG A 414 -37.17 -1.30 16.84
N LEU A 415 -36.70 -0.06 16.70
CA LEU A 415 -35.33 0.23 16.26
C LEU A 415 -34.29 -0.42 17.18
N LYS A 416 -34.47 -0.29 18.50
CA LYS A 416 -33.61 -0.94 19.50
C LYS A 416 -33.66 -2.47 19.43
N TYR A 417 -34.86 -3.03 19.25
CA TYR A 417 -35.08 -4.46 19.06
C TYR A 417 -34.36 -4.99 17.81
N TRP A 418 -34.56 -4.35 16.65
CA TRP A 418 -33.92 -4.75 15.39
C TRP A 418 -32.41 -4.66 15.45
N ARG A 419 -31.84 -3.59 16.01
CA ARG A 419 -30.39 -3.48 16.20
C ARG A 419 -29.85 -4.61 17.05
N THR A 420 -30.49 -4.89 18.20
CA THR A 420 -30.08 -6.00 19.07
C THR A 420 -30.09 -7.34 18.31
N LEU A 421 -31.10 -7.56 17.46
CA LEU A 421 -31.15 -8.74 16.59
C LEU A 421 -30.05 -8.74 15.52
N SER A 422 -29.73 -7.60 14.91
CA SER A 422 -28.61 -7.50 13.95
C SER A 422 -27.27 -7.82 14.60
N PHE A 423 -27.04 -7.37 15.84
CA PHE A 423 -25.87 -7.76 16.64
C PHE A 423 -25.82 -9.28 16.85
N PHE A 424 -26.94 -9.91 17.18
CA PHE A 424 -27.02 -11.37 17.32
C PHE A 424 -26.74 -12.11 16.02
N GLU A 425 -27.35 -11.67 14.92
CA GLU A 425 -27.19 -12.29 13.60
C GLU A 425 -25.74 -12.23 13.13
N ALA A 426 -25.08 -11.08 13.32
CA ALA A 426 -23.70 -10.89 12.91
C ALA A 426 -22.69 -11.69 13.76
N ILE A 427 -22.90 -11.74 15.08
CA ILE A 427 -21.97 -12.41 16.02
C ILE A 427 -22.23 -13.94 16.09
N MET A 428 -23.42 -14.41 15.73
CA MET A 428 -23.77 -15.84 15.69
C MET A 428 -24.17 -16.33 14.27
N PRO A 429 -23.24 -16.35 13.31
CA PRO A 429 -23.53 -16.85 11.97
C PRO A 429 -23.90 -18.35 12.01
N PRO A 430 -24.70 -18.84 11.03
CA PRO A 430 -25.31 -20.18 11.05
C PRO A 430 -24.32 -21.35 11.13
N THR A 431 -23.03 -21.14 10.82
CA THR A 431 -21.95 -22.13 10.83
C THR A 431 -20.68 -21.59 11.51
N GLY A 432 -20.74 -21.23 12.80
CA GLY A 432 -19.61 -20.62 13.53
C GLY A 432 -19.33 -21.24 14.92
N SER A 433 -18.07 -21.16 15.37
CA SER A 433 -17.57 -21.72 16.65
C SER A 433 -18.30 -21.18 17.89
N LEU A 434 -18.87 -19.98 17.81
CA LEU A 434 -19.66 -19.42 18.92
C LEU A 434 -20.92 -20.22 19.20
N ARG A 435 -21.55 -20.86 18.21
CA ARG A 435 -22.79 -21.63 18.41
C ARG A 435 -22.54 -22.86 19.29
N ASP A 436 -21.37 -23.49 19.13
CA ASP A 436 -20.96 -24.62 19.94
C ASP A 436 -20.62 -24.18 21.38
N ALA A 437 -19.99 -23.02 21.55
CA ALA A 437 -19.71 -22.42 22.86
C ALA A 437 -20.97 -21.91 23.59
N SER A 438 -21.98 -21.45 22.84
CA SER A 438 -23.21 -20.86 23.37
C SER A 438 -24.35 -21.86 23.54
N CYS A 439 -24.17 -23.15 23.25
CA CYS A 439 -25.18 -24.18 23.51
C CYS A 439 -25.68 -24.24 24.97
N GLN A 440 -24.91 -23.75 25.96
CA GLN A 440 -25.38 -23.63 27.34
C GLN A 440 -26.22 -22.35 27.57
N THR A 441 -25.85 -21.22 26.96
CA THR A 441 -26.54 -19.92 27.09
C THR A 441 -27.82 -19.86 26.24
N ILE A 442 -27.78 -20.41 25.03
CA ILE A 442 -28.93 -20.54 24.11
C ILE A 442 -30.00 -21.46 24.70
N ASN A 443 -29.65 -22.47 25.50
CA ASN A 443 -30.65 -23.32 26.18
C ASN A 443 -31.41 -22.58 27.30
N GLN A 444 -30.87 -21.51 27.87
CA GLN A 444 -31.59 -20.67 28.83
C GLN A 444 -32.42 -19.55 28.16
N ALA A 445 -31.98 -19.03 27.01
CA ALA A 445 -32.64 -17.92 26.30
C ALA A 445 -33.55 -18.34 25.12
N GLY A 446 -33.24 -19.45 24.46
CA GLY A 446 -33.95 -19.98 23.27
C GLY A 446 -35.39 -20.40 23.53
N SER A 447 -35.78 -20.54 24.80
CA SER A 447 -37.17 -20.75 25.18
C SER A 447 -38.02 -19.46 25.19
N ARG A 448 -37.41 -18.27 24.95
CA ARG A 448 -38.09 -16.96 25.04
C ARG A 448 -38.35 -16.24 23.70
N VAL A 449 -37.62 -16.53 22.62
CA VAL A 449 -37.65 -15.66 21.41
C VAL A 449 -38.13 -16.34 20.11
N PHE A 450 -38.10 -17.68 19.99
CA PHE A 450 -38.39 -18.36 18.71
C PHE A 450 -39.82 -18.90 18.52
N ARG A 451 -40.79 -18.48 19.35
CA ARG A 451 -42.21 -18.69 19.06
C ARG A 451 -42.80 -17.35 18.65
N ASP A 452 -43.21 -17.26 17.39
CA ASP A 452 -43.97 -16.17 16.74
C ASP A 452 -43.19 -15.50 15.60
N GLN A 453 -42.78 -16.31 14.63
CA GLN A 453 -42.87 -15.91 13.22
C GLN A 453 -44.13 -16.58 12.65
N GLY A 454 -45.25 -15.87 12.72
CA GLY A 454 -46.53 -16.20 12.11
C GLY A 454 -47.20 -14.91 11.64
#